data_AF-A0A940REY8-F1
#
_entry.id   AF-A0A940REY8-F1
#
_cell.length_a   1.000
_cell.length_b   1.000
_cell.length_c   1.000
_cell.angle_alpha   90.00
_cell.angle_beta   90.00
_cell.angle_gamma   90.00
#
_symmetry.space_group_name_H-M   'P 1'
#
loop_
_entity.id
_entity.type
_entity.pdbx_description
1 polymer ?
#
loop_
_entity_poly.entity_id
_entity_poly.type
_entity_poly.pdbx_seq_one_letter_code
_entity_poly.pdbx_strand_id
1 'polypeptide(L)'
;MKKILGLDVGTNSIGSALININEFGKEGSIEWMGSRIIPLDGDSLYKFENGGQVETKAAGRRLLRGSRRLKQRYKLRRSRLIKVFKLLGWISQDFPENFKEQNHDGSFNINNYLSLSETIKQEAYREFGTDKISDDWLIYYLRKKALTERITLQELARIIYMLNQRSCDCRQGSRSPYCCGNR
;
A
#
# COMPACT_ATOMS: atom_id res chain seq x y z
N MET A 1 -19.93 -39.21 -41.84
CA MET A 1 -18.60 -38.75 -41.39
C MET A 1 -18.76 -37.95 -40.11
N LYS A 2 -18.06 -38.32 -39.04
CA LYS A 2 -18.02 -37.52 -37.81
C LYS A 2 -16.80 -36.61 -37.87
N LYS A 3 -17.00 -35.33 -37.56
CA LYS A 3 -15.90 -34.35 -37.43
C LYS A 3 -15.47 -34.29 -35.97
N ILE A 4 -14.18 -34.43 -35.71
CA ILE A 4 -13.59 -34.38 -34.38
C ILE A 4 -12.58 -33.23 -34.34
N LEU A 5 -12.73 -32.34 -33.36
CA LEU A 5 -11.77 -31.29 -33.08
C LEU A 5 -10.89 -31.73 -31.90
N GLY A 6 -9.62 -32.01 -32.18
CA GLY A 6 -8.59 -32.17 -31.16
C GLY A 6 -8.02 -30.82 -30.76
N LEU A 7 -7.93 -30.55 -29.46
CA LEU A 7 -7.32 -29.35 -28.90
C LEU A 7 -6.23 -29.75 -27.91
N ASP A 8 -5.03 -29.23 -28.14
CA ASP A 8 -3.90 -29.31 -27.21
C ASP A 8 -3.63 -27.91 -26.65
N VAL A 9 -3.86 -27.72 -25.35
CA VAL A 9 -3.79 -26.41 -24.71
C VAL A 9 -2.57 -26.35 -23.80
N GLY A 10 -1.50 -25.75 -24.31
CA GLY A 10 -0.30 -25.42 -23.55
C GLY A 10 -0.42 -24.06 -22.84
N THR A 11 0.61 -23.66 -22.09
CA THR A 11 0.64 -22.37 -21.40
C THR A 11 0.71 -21.18 -22.36
N ASN A 12 1.33 -21.39 -23.54
CA ASN A 12 1.64 -20.34 -24.52
C ASN A 12 1.21 -20.73 -25.95
N SER A 13 0.52 -21.85 -26.11
CA SER A 13 0.14 -22.38 -27.42
C SER A 13 -1.18 -23.12 -27.34
N ILE A 14 -1.94 -23.06 -28.43
CA ILE A 14 -3.12 -23.88 -28.63
C ILE A 14 -2.93 -24.62 -29.96
N GLY A 15 -2.62 -25.90 -29.87
CA GLY A 15 -2.62 -26.82 -30.99
C GLY A 15 -4.04 -27.25 -31.30
N SER A 16 -4.38 -27.35 -32.58
CA SER A 16 -5.72 -27.72 -33.02
C SER A 16 -5.68 -28.53 -34.31
N ALA A 17 -6.50 -29.58 -34.36
CA ALA A 17 -6.65 -30.43 -35.54
C ALA A 17 -8.11 -30.83 -35.72
N LEU A 18 -8.62 -30.66 -36.94
CA LEU A 18 -9.95 -31.11 -37.35
C LEU A 18 -9.80 -32.37 -38.18
N ILE A 19 -10.38 -33.47 -37.70
CA ILE A 19 -10.24 -34.80 -38.30
C ILE A 19 -11.62 -35.31 -38.68
N ASN A 20 -11.74 -35.88 -39.87
CA ASN A 20 -12.91 -36.59 -40.34
C ASN A 20 -12.69 -38.08 -40.18
N ILE A 21 -13.50 -38.70 -39.32
CA ILE A 21 -13.42 -40.14 -39.04
C ILE A 21 -14.80 -40.78 -39.19
N ASN A 22 -14.83 -41.98 -39.76
CA ASN A 22 -16.05 -42.79 -39.87
C ASN A 22 -16.28 -43.61 -38.59
N GLU A 23 -15.23 -44.29 -38.10
CA GLU A 23 -15.20 -45.02 -36.83
C GLU A 23 -13.89 -44.79 -36.09
N PHE A 24 -13.96 -44.60 -34.76
CA PHE A 24 -12.79 -44.39 -33.91
C PHE A 24 -11.78 -45.55 -34.04
N GLY A 25 -10.50 -45.23 -34.27
CA GLY A 25 -9.42 -46.22 -34.40
C GLY A 25 -9.22 -46.81 -35.80
N LYS A 26 -9.98 -46.36 -36.81
CA LYS A 26 -9.81 -46.72 -38.24
C LYS A 26 -9.30 -45.52 -39.05
N GLU A 27 -9.07 -45.74 -40.35
CA GLU A 27 -8.64 -44.71 -41.29
C GLU A 27 -9.54 -43.46 -41.27
N GLY A 28 -8.92 -42.29 -41.32
CA GLY A 28 -9.56 -40.98 -41.33
C GLY A 28 -8.70 -39.96 -42.06
N SER A 29 -9.24 -38.77 -42.29
CA SER A 29 -8.53 -37.68 -42.97
C SER A 29 -8.42 -36.44 -42.09
N ILE A 30 -7.31 -35.71 -42.22
CA ILE A 30 -7.10 -34.42 -41.55
C ILE A 30 -7.65 -33.34 -42.47
N GLU A 31 -8.70 -32.65 -42.03
CA GLU A 31 -9.31 -31.54 -42.76
C GLU A 31 -8.54 -30.24 -42.53
N TRP A 32 -8.06 -30.04 -41.30
CA TRP A 32 -7.32 -28.85 -40.93
C TRP A 32 -6.42 -29.11 -39.72
N MET A 33 -5.27 -28.44 -39.68
CA MET A 33 -4.44 -28.37 -38.49
C MET A 33 -3.81 -27.00 -38.37
N GLY A 34 -3.56 -26.58 -37.14
CA GLY A 34 -2.93 -25.30 -36.85
C GLY A 34 -2.47 -25.19 -35.41
N SER A 35 -1.53 -24.27 -35.19
CA SER A 35 -1.06 -23.90 -33.86
C SER A 35 -1.19 -22.41 -33.68
N ARG A 36 -1.85 -21.99 -32.61
CA ARG A 36 -1.95 -20.59 -32.20
C ARG A 36 -0.94 -20.33 -31.10
N ILE A 37 0.11 -19.57 -31.41
CA ILE A 37 1.07 -19.10 -30.41
C ILE A 37 0.50 -17.87 -29.71
N ILE A 38 0.49 -17.88 -28.38
CA ILE A 38 0.10 -16.75 -27.54
C ILE A 38 1.39 -16.02 -27.15
N PRO A 39 1.63 -14.79 -27.65
CA PRO A 39 2.86 -14.08 -27.38
C PRO A 39 2.96 -13.76 -25.89
N LEU A 40 4.08 -14.16 -25.29
CA LEU A 40 4.46 -13.85 -23.91
C LEU A 40 5.75 -13.03 -23.92
N ASP A 41 5.92 -12.22 -22.88
CA ASP A 41 7.08 -11.32 -22.79
C ASP A 41 8.33 -12.17 -22.55
N GLY A 42 9.43 -11.86 -23.23
CA GLY A 42 10.68 -12.66 -23.17
C GLY A 42 11.20 -12.87 -21.74
N ASP A 43 11.08 -11.86 -20.89
CA ASP A 43 11.45 -11.93 -19.47
C ASP A 43 10.58 -12.91 -18.66
N SER A 44 9.32 -13.07 -19.05
CA SER A 44 8.40 -14.01 -18.38
C SER A 44 8.68 -15.46 -18.82
N LEU A 45 9.03 -15.65 -20.09
CA LEU A 45 9.47 -16.93 -20.64
C LEU A 45 10.76 -17.42 -19.98
N TYR A 46 11.77 -16.57 -19.92
CA TYR A 46 13.05 -16.90 -19.28
C TYR A 46 12.89 -17.28 -17.80
N LYS A 47 12.03 -16.58 -17.05
CA LYS A 47 11.77 -16.90 -15.64
C LYS A 47 10.99 -18.21 -15.46
N PHE A 48 10.10 -18.55 -16.40
CA PHE A 48 9.37 -19.82 -16.39
C PHE A 48 10.29 -21.00 -16.69
N GLU A 49 11.13 -20.89 -17.73
CA GLU A 49 12.08 -21.94 -18.13
C GLU A 49 13.10 -22.26 -17.04
N ASN A 50 13.49 -21.26 -16.25
CA ASN A 50 14.40 -21.44 -15.11
C ASN A 50 13.70 -21.94 -13.83
N GLY A 51 12.43 -22.34 -13.88
CA GLY A 51 11.68 -22.85 -12.73
C GLY A 51 11.36 -21.81 -11.65
N GLY A 52 11.53 -20.52 -11.97
CA GLY A 52 11.19 -19.42 -11.07
C GLY A 52 9.68 -19.25 -10.90
N GLN A 53 9.24 -18.71 -9.76
CA GLN A 53 7.85 -18.30 -9.59
C GLN A 53 7.50 -17.22 -10.61
N VAL A 54 6.69 -17.58 -11.62
CA VAL A 54 6.21 -16.62 -12.61
C VAL A 54 5.14 -15.76 -11.95
N GLU A 55 5.51 -14.52 -11.62
CA GLU A 55 4.52 -13.52 -11.27
C GLU A 55 3.61 -13.28 -12.48
N THR A 56 2.31 -13.46 -12.30
CA THR A 56 1.34 -13.16 -13.37
C THR A 56 1.50 -11.70 -13.84
N LYS A 57 1.24 -11.42 -15.13
CA LYS A 57 1.20 -10.03 -15.65
C LYS A 57 0.27 -9.10 -14.83
N ALA A 58 -0.69 -9.68 -14.12
CA ALA A 58 -1.62 -8.97 -13.23
C ALA A 58 -1.10 -8.72 -11.82
N ALA A 59 -0.04 -9.41 -11.36
CA ALA A 59 0.51 -9.31 -10.01
C ALA A 59 1.05 -7.90 -9.72
N GLY A 60 1.91 -7.37 -10.59
CA GLY A 60 2.41 -5.99 -10.46
C GLY A 60 1.29 -4.95 -10.45
N ARG A 61 0.27 -5.12 -11.31
CA ARG A 61 -0.93 -4.26 -11.32
C ARG A 61 -1.71 -4.36 -10.02
N ARG A 62 -1.81 -5.55 -9.41
CA ARG A 62 -2.46 -5.77 -8.12
C ARG A 62 -1.71 -5.06 -6.99
N LEU A 63 -0.38 -5.18 -6.94
CA LEU A 63 0.47 -4.51 -5.94
C LEU A 63 0.31 -2.99 -6.01
N LEU A 64 0.48 -2.40 -7.20
CA LEU A 64 0.33 -0.96 -7.39
C LEU A 64 -1.08 -0.45 -7.04
N ARG A 65 -2.13 -1.24 -7.36
CA ARG A 65 -3.51 -0.92 -6.94
C ARG A 65 -3.67 -0.96 -5.42
N GLY A 66 -3.06 -1.94 -4.74
CA GLY A 66 -3.04 -2.04 -3.29
C GLY A 66 -2.45 -0.78 -2.63
N SER A 67 -1.26 -0.37 -3.06
CA SER A 67 -0.58 0.82 -2.54
C SER A 67 -1.40 2.10 -2.74
N ARG A 68 -2.03 2.27 -3.91
CA ARG A 68 -2.93 3.43 -4.17
C ARG A 68 -4.13 3.46 -3.23
N ARG A 69 -4.78 2.30 -3.00
CA ARG A 69 -5.91 2.19 -2.07
C ARG A 69 -5.49 2.50 -0.63
N LEU A 70 -4.33 2.01 -0.18
CA LEU A 70 -3.80 2.31 1.15
C LEU A 70 -3.52 3.81 1.32
N LYS A 71 -2.89 4.46 0.32
CA LYS A 71 -2.65 5.90 0.32
C LYS A 71 -3.96 6.70 0.37
N GLN A 72 -4.99 6.28 -0.37
CA GLN A 72 -6.31 6.93 -0.33
C GLN A 72 -6.97 6.78 1.04
N ARG A 73 -6.97 5.56 1.61
CA ARG A 73 -7.52 5.28 2.95
C ARG A 73 -6.81 6.07 4.04
N TYR A 74 -5.48 6.16 3.96
CA TYR A 74 -4.67 6.98 4.87
C TYR A 74 -5.11 8.45 4.84
N LYS A 75 -5.23 9.05 3.64
CA LYS A 75 -5.69 10.44 3.47
C LYS A 75 -7.09 10.67 4.06
N LEU A 76 -8.02 9.75 3.80
CA LEU A 76 -9.39 9.82 4.32
C LEU A 76 -9.47 9.69 5.85
N ARG A 77 -8.68 8.79 6.46
CA ARG A 77 -8.63 8.66 7.93
C ARG A 77 -8.11 9.94 8.57
N ARG A 78 -7.06 10.53 7.99
CA ARG A 78 -6.45 11.75 8.49
C ARG A 78 -7.38 12.96 8.36
N SER A 79 -8.04 13.12 7.22
CA SER A 79 -8.99 14.25 7.04
C SER A 79 -10.18 14.15 8.00
N ARG A 80 -10.73 12.95 8.20
CA ARG A 80 -11.80 12.72 9.18
C ARG A 80 -11.37 13.03 10.61
N LEU A 81 -10.17 12.60 11.01
CA LEU A 81 -9.63 12.90 12.33
C LEU A 81 -9.50 14.41 12.58
N ILE A 82 -8.98 15.14 11.60
CA ILE A 82 -8.83 16.61 11.68
C ILE A 82 -10.19 17.28 11.82
N LYS A 83 -11.18 16.86 11.03
CA LYS A 83 -12.57 17.35 11.14
C LYS A 83 -13.14 17.16 12.54
N VAL A 84 -12.93 15.99 13.13
CA VAL A 84 -13.37 15.70 14.51
C VAL A 84 -12.67 16.63 15.50
N PHE A 85 -11.36 16.82 15.40
CA PHE A 85 -10.64 17.74 16.29
C PHE A 85 -11.09 19.20 16.18
N LYS A 86 -11.42 19.66 14.97
CA LYS A 86 -11.99 21.00 14.76
C LYS A 86 -13.36 21.14 15.41
N LEU A 87 -14.23 20.14 15.24
CA LEU A 87 -15.57 20.14 15.84
C LEU A 87 -15.52 20.13 17.37
N LEU A 88 -14.55 19.41 17.95
CA LEU A 88 -14.33 19.36 19.39
C LEU A 88 -13.60 20.60 19.95
N GLY A 89 -13.11 21.50 19.09
CA GLY A 89 -12.31 22.66 19.51
C GLY A 89 -10.91 22.31 20.03
N TRP A 90 -10.38 21.13 19.71
CA TRP A 90 -9.04 20.70 20.15
C TRP A 90 -7.91 21.33 19.33
N ILE A 91 -8.20 21.76 18.10
CA ILE A 91 -7.27 22.42 17.18
C ILE A 91 -7.94 23.65 16.54
N SER A 92 -7.14 24.60 16.05
CA SER A 92 -7.67 25.77 15.34
C SER A 92 -8.43 25.37 14.07
N GLN A 93 -9.45 26.17 13.73
CA GLN A 93 -10.18 26.04 12.46
C GLN A 93 -9.28 26.24 11.24
N ASP A 94 -8.17 26.95 11.40
CA ASP A 94 -7.16 27.20 10.36
C ASP A 94 -6.31 25.96 10.03
N PHE A 95 -6.47 24.86 10.79
CA PHE A 95 -5.73 23.63 10.52
C PHE A 95 -6.13 23.03 9.16
N PRO A 96 -5.20 22.69 8.27
CA PRO A 96 -5.54 22.22 6.94
C PRO A 96 -6.14 20.82 6.93
N GLU A 97 -7.24 20.66 6.20
CA GLU A 97 -7.91 19.37 5.99
C GLU A 97 -7.39 18.65 4.75
N ASN A 98 -7.06 19.41 3.71
CA ASN A 98 -6.60 18.93 2.42
C ASN A 98 -5.10 19.21 2.22
N PHE A 99 -4.28 18.21 2.52
CA PHE A 99 -2.83 18.25 2.24
C PHE A 99 -2.46 18.24 0.73
N LYS A 100 -3.45 18.35 -0.16
CA LYS A 100 -3.26 18.41 -1.62
C LYS A 100 -3.18 19.84 -2.16
N GLU A 101 -3.81 20.79 -1.47
CA GLU A 101 -4.09 22.12 -2.04
C GLU A 101 -3.12 23.19 -1.55
N GLN A 102 -2.34 22.91 -0.49
CA GLN A 102 -1.62 23.98 0.20
C GLN A 102 -0.22 24.32 -0.30
N ASN A 103 0.37 23.63 -1.28
CA ASN A 103 1.77 23.93 -1.60
C ASN A 103 2.13 23.77 -3.07
N HIS A 104 2.39 24.92 -3.72
CA HIS A 104 3.28 25.00 -4.87
C HIS A 104 4.75 24.74 -4.49
N ASP A 105 5.15 24.92 -3.20
CA ASP A 105 6.57 24.82 -2.76
C ASP A 105 6.89 24.01 -1.47
N GLY A 106 6.01 23.86 -0.48
CA GLY A 106 6.45 23.45 0.87
C GLY A 106 5.92 22.11 1.39
N SER A 107 6.76 21.31 2.04
CA SER A 107 6.32 20.21 2.90
C SER A 107 5.39 20.70 4.02
N PHE A 108 4.25 20.03 4.27
CA PHE A 108 3.41 20.33 5.43
C PHE A 108 4.19 20.12 6.74
N ASN A 109 4.40 21.18 7.51
CA ASN A 109 4.96 21.11 8.86
C ASN A 109 3.85 21.27 9.91
N ILE A 110 3.65 20.23 10.71
CA ILE A 110 2.63 20.19 11.75
C ILE A 110 2.93 21.17 12.91
N ASN A 111 4.19 21.50 13.16
CA ASN A 111 4.60 22.41 14.25
C ASN A 111 4.06 23.83 14.05
N ASN A 112 3.77 24.22 12.81
CA ASN A 112 3.19 25.53 12.49
C ASN A 112 1.77 25.67 13.06
N TYR A 113 1.07 24.56 13.31
CA TYR A 113 -0.31 24.55 13.78
C TYR A 113 -0.46 23.98 15.20
N LEU A 114 0.42 23.05 15.58
CA LEU A 114 0.42 22.35 16.87
C LEU A 114 1.85 22.38 17.42
N SER A 115 2.32 23.56 17.81
CA SER A 115 3.61 23.71 18.47
C SER A 115 3.57 23.16 19.89
N LEU A 116 4.70 22.61 20.33
CA LEU A 116 4.88 22.18 21.72
C LEU A 116 5.39 23.35 22.53
N SER A 117 4.87 23.51 23.75
CA SER A 117 5.32 24.55 24.67
C SER A 117 6.80 24.35 25.01
N GLU A 118 7.49 25.45 25.26
CA GLU A 118 8.91 25.41 25.60
C GLU A 118 9.16 24.67 26.93
N THR A 119 8.18 24.73 27.85
CA THR A 119 8.21 23.97 29.11
C THR A 119 8.32 22.47 28.88
N ILE A 120 7.51 21.92 27.97
CA ILE A 120 7.52 20.48 27.65
C ILE A 120 8.84 20.08 26.99
N LYS A 121 9.41 20.95 26.15
CA LYS A 121 10.74 20.71 25.56
C LYS A 121 11.82 20.67 26.63
N GLN A 122 11.83 21.63 27.55
CA GLN A 122 12.79 21.68 28.65
C GLN A 122 12.67 20.48 29.58
N GLU A 123 11.44 20.06 29.93
CA GLU A 123 11.23 18.84 30.71
C GLU A 123 11.76 17.61 29.97
N ALA A 124 11.49 17.49 28.66
CA ALA A 124 12.02 16.41 27.85
C ALA A 124 13.56 16.42 27.84
N TYR A 125 14.20 17.58 27.66
CA TYR A 125 15.66 17.71 27.68
C TYR A 125 16.27 17.24 29.00
N ARG A 126 15.63 17.57 30.12
CA ARG A 126 16.05 17.09 31.46
C ARG A 126 15.93 15.58 31.57
N GLU A 127 14.82 15.01 31.10
CA GLU A 127 14.56 13.57 31.17
C GLU A 127 15.55 12.75 30.31
N PHE A 128 15.87 13.25 29.12
CA PHE A 128 16.78 12.58 28.19
C PHE A 128 18.26 12.93 28.42
N GLY A 129 18.56 13.92 29.28
CA GLY A 129 19.94 14.37 29.55
C GLY A 129 20.63 14.99 28.33
N THR A 130 19.88 15.65 27.44
CA THR A 130 20.41 16.27 26.21
C THR A 130 19.68 17.57 25.90
N ASP A 131 20.42 18.56 25.40
CA ASP A 131 19.89 19.88 25.03
C ASP A 131 19.25 19.90 23.63
N LYS A 132 19.39 18.81 22.86
CA LYS A 132 18.88 18.74 21.48
C LYS A 132 18.21 17.40 21.20
N ILE A 133 16.94 17.47 20.84
CA ILE A 133 16.09 16.31 20.55
C ILE A 133 15.24 16.60 19.30
N SER A 134 14.97 15.56 18.50
CA SER A 134 14.04 15.66 17.38
C SER A 134 12.58 15.72 17.86
N ASP A 135 11.74 16.44 17.13
CA ASP A 135 10.30 16.57 17.42
C ASP A 135 9.58 15.23 17.57
N ASP A 136 10.04 14.20 16.86
CA ASP A 136 9.47 12.86 16.99
C ASP A 136 9.59 12.33 18.42
N TRP A 137 10.76 12.50 19.05
CA TRP A 137 11.04 12.05 20.42
C TRP A 137 10.27 12.87 21.46
N LEU A 138 10.07 14.17 21.22
CA LEU A 138 9.21 15.00 22.07
C LEU A 138 7.78 14.45 22.14
N ILE A 139 7.26 13.88 21.05
CA ILE A 139 5.93 13.25 21.05
C ILE A 139 5.95 11.94 21.87
N TYR A 140 7.03 11.16 21.84
CA TYR A 140 7.16 9.97 22.70
C TYR A 140 7.25 10.34 24.18
N TYR A 141 7.96 11.43 24.52
CA TYR A 141 7.95 11.98 25.88
C TYR A 141 6.54 12.39 26.32
N LEU A 142 5.81 13.14 25.49
CA LEU A 142 4.42 13.51 25.75
C LEU A 142 3.52 12.31 26.01
N ARG A 143 3.72 11.21 25.25
CA ARG A 143 2.99 9.95 25.48
C ARG A 143 3.31 9.35 26.85
N LYS A 144 4.56 9.39 27.29
CA LYS A 144 4.97 8.94 28.62
C LYS A 144 4.32 9.83 29.69
N LYS A 145 4.45 11.15 29.57
CA LYS A 145 3.88 12.13 30.49
C LYS A 145 2.36 11.95 30.65
N ALA A 146 1.65 11.71 29.54
CA ALA A 146 0.21 11.49 29.54
C ALA A 146 -0.27 10.25 30.34
N LEU A 147 0.63 9.34 30.71
CA LEU A 147 0.29 8.16 31.54
C LEU A 147 0.24 8.52 33.03
N THR A 148 0.98 9.53 33.46
CA THR A 148 1.15 9.89 34.87
C THR A 148 0.56 11.24 35.21
N GLU A 149 0.51 12.16 34.24
CA GLU A 149 0.11 13.55 34.42
C GLU A 149 -0.95 13.97 33.40
N ARG A 150 -1.73 14.99 33.77
CA ARG A 150 -2.74 15.56 32.87
C ARG A 150 -2.06 16.41 31.80
N ILE A 151 -2.39 16.14 30.54
CA ILE A 151 -1.94 16.90 29.37
C ILE A 151 -3.07 17.76 28.78
N THR A 152 -2.71 18.75 27.96
CA THR A 152 -3.70 19.60 27.28
C THR A 152 -4.41 18.85 26.15
N LEU A 153 -5.60 19.32 25.75
CA LEU A 153 -6.34 18.74 24.62
C LEU A 153 -5.57 18.88 23.29
N GLN A 154 -4.79 19.94 23.14
CA GLN A 154 -3.91 20.18 21.98
C GLN A 154 -2.74 19.18 21.94
N GLU A 155 -2.10 18.92 23.08
CA GLU A 155 -1.07 17.88 23.21
C GLU A 155 -1.64 16.49 22.93
N LEU A 156 -2.84 16.19 23.43
CA LEU A 156 -3.51 14.94 23.15
C LEU A 156 -3.84 14.80 21.66
N ALA A 157 -4.34 15.87 21.02
CA ALA A 157 -4.57 15.90 19.58
C ALA A 157 -3.27 15.62 18.81
N ARG A 158 -2.14 16.19 19.24
CA ARG A 158 -0.80 15.95 18.66
C ARG A 158 -0.39 14.48 18.77
N ILE A 159 -0.60 13.86 19.93
CA ILE A 159 -0.31 12.43 20.15
C ILE A 159 -1.16 11.56 19.21
N ILE A 160 -2.49 11.76 19.21
CA ILE A 160 -3.42 10.95 18.41
C ILE A 160 -3.15 11.14 16.90
N TYR A 161 -2.81 12.35 16.48
CA TYR A 161 -2.42 12.63 15.10
C TYR A 161 -1.18 11.85 14.66
N MET A 162 -0.16 11.76 15.53
CA MET A 162 1.03 10.96 15.29
C MET A 162 0.71 9.47 15.25
N LEU A 163 -0.13 8.97 16.16
CA LEU A 163 -0.61 7.58 16.16
C LEU A 163 -1.36 7.25 14.86
N ASN A 164 -2.21 8.16 14.37
CA ASN A 164 -2.87 8.00 13.09
C ASN A 164 -1.87 7.90 11.93
N GLN A 165 -0.81 8.72 11.96
CA GLN A 165 0.27 8.71 10.97
C GLN A 165 1.10 7.42 10.97
N ARG A 166 1.26 6.76 12.12
CA ARG A 166 2.07 5.55 12.30
C ARG A 166 1.23 4.27 12.52
N SER A 167 -0.09 4.34 12.30
CA SER A 167 -1.05 3.23 12.46
C SER A 167 -0.98 2.18 11.34
N CYS A 168 0.22 1.75 10.97
CA CYS A 168 0.39 0.55 10.16
C CYS A 168 0.43 -0.67 11.09
N ASP A 169 -0.69 -1.36 11.24
CA ASP A 169 -0.65 -2.72 11.76
C ASP A 169 -0.24 -3.65 10.61
N CYS A 170 1.06 -3.86 10.47
CA CYS A 170 1.58 -4.93 9.65
C CYS A 170 1.57 -6.14 10.58
N ARG A 171 0.53 -7.00 10.50
CA ARG A 171 0.49 -8.23 11.30
C ARG A 171 1.86 -8.91 11.23
N GLN A 172 2.49 -9.04 12.39
CA GLN A 172 3.81 -9.65 12.53
C GLN A 172 3.78 -11.03 11.86
N GLY A 173 4.50 -11.17 10.75
CA GLY A 173 4.56 -12.43 9.99
C GLY A 173 4.71 -12.25 8.49
N SER A 174 4.13 -11.20 7.89
CA SER A 174 4.39 -10.88 6.48
C SER A 174 5.47 -9.81 6.37
N ARG A 175 6.70 -10.19 6.03
CA ARG A 175 7.74 -9.28 5.52
C ARG A 175 7.34 -8.73 4.14
N SER A 176 6.15 -8.14 4.04
CA SER A 176 5.71 -7.44 2.84
C SER A 176 6.28 -6.02 2.90
N PRO A 177 7.22 -5.65 2.01
CA PRO A 177 7.79 -4.30 1.95
C PRO A 177 6.74 -3.24 1.55
N TYR A 178 5.47 -3.62 1.38
CA TYR A 178 4.37 -2.79 0.89
C TYR A 178 3.32 -2.47 1.95
N CYS A 179 3.51 -2.92 3.19
CA CYS A 179 2.48 -2.89 4.24
C CYS A 179 2.38 -1.49 4.90
N CYS A 180 3.50 -0.82 5.13
CA CYS A 180 3.57 0.62 5.06
C CYS A 180 4.17 0.95 3.70
N GLY A 181 3.42 1.58 2.79
CA GLY A 181 4.04 2.11 1.58
C GLY A 181 5.23 2.97 1.97
N ASN A 182 6.41 2.68 1.37
CA ASN A 182 7.61 3.49 1.52
C ASN A 182 7.21 4.97 1.48
N ARG A 183 7.47 5.65 2.59
CA ARG A 183 7.32 7.09 2.68
C ARG A 183 8.53 7.73 2.04
#